data_AF-A0A316X278-F1
#
_entry.id   AF-A0A316X278-F1
#
_cell.length_a   1.000
_cell.length_b   1.000
_cell.length_c   1.000
_cell.angle_alpha   90.00
_cell.angle_beta   90.00
_cell.angle_gamma   90.00
#
_symmetry.space_group_name_H-M   'P 1'
#
loop_
_entity.id
_entity.type
_entity.pdbx_description
1 polymer ?
#
loop_
_entity_poly.entity_id
_entity_poly.type
_entity_poly.pdbx_seq_one_letter_code
_entity_poly.pdbx_strand_id
1 'polypeptide(L)' 'MNFIDKNVSVEQAIILLAKNGIQVNEKEAKIILELLYLVSKNYDKPKEKKILEP' A
#
# COMPACT_ATOMS: atom_id res chain seq x y z
N MET A 1 2.96 -0.72 11.01
CA MET A 1 4.26 -0.84 10.31
C MET A 1 4.65 0.54 9.87
N ASN A 2 5.86 1.02 10.21
CA ASN A 2 6.38 2.23 9.59
C ASN A 2 6.98 1.85 8.24
N PHE A 3 6.31 2.18 7.14
CA PHE A 3 6.87 1.99 5.81
C PHE A 3 7.82 3.17 5.57
N ILE A 4 9.12 2.94 5.74
CA ILE A 4 10.17 3.96 5.58
C ILE A 4 10.60 4.05 4.11
N ASP A 5 10.56 2.94 3.36
CA ASP A 5 10.82 2.91 1.91
C ASP A 5 9.55 3.16 1.08
N LYS A 6 8.87 4.29 1.34
CA LYS A 6 7.76 4.70 0.48
C LYS A 6 8.30 5.49 -0.71
N ASN A 7 8.27 4.89 -1.90
CA ASN A 7 8.52 5.62 -3.16
C ASN A 7 7.46 6.69 -3.47
N VAL A 8 6.33 6.70 -2.75
CA VAL A 8 5.22 7.65 -2.93
C VAL A 8 4.99 8.42 -1.63
N SER A 9 5.07 9.75 -1.69
CA SER A 9 4.75 10.62 -0.55
C SER A 9 3.24 10.71 -0.31
N VAL A 10 2.83 11.14 0.88
CA VAL A 10 1.40 11.36 1.20
C VAL A 10 0.78 12.39 0.26
N GLU A 11 1.53 13.44 -0.08
CA GLU A 11 1.07 14.51 -0.97
C GLU A 11 0.91 14.02 -2.41
N GLN A 12 1.83 13.19 -2.91
CA GLN A 12 1.67 12.51 -4.20
C GLN A 12 0.43 11.60 -4.20
N ALA A 13 0.15 10.89 -3.11
CA ALA A 13 -1.05 10.07 -2.99
C ALA A 13 -2.34 10.92 -3.03
N ILE A 14 -2.38 12.06 -2.35
CA ILE A 14 -3.51 13.00 -2.40
C ILE A 14 -3.74 13.48 -3.84
N ILE A 15 -2.68 13.92 -4.54
CA ILE A 15 -2.78 14.38 -5.94
C ILE A 15 -3.28 13.26 -6.86
N LEU A 16 -2.77 12.04 -6.69
CA LEU A 16 -3.17 10.89 -7.50
C LEU A 16 -4.65 10.55 -7.29
N LEU A 17 -5.11 10.50 -6.04
CA LEU A 17 -6.50 10.21 -5.69
C LEU A 17 -7.44 11.31 -6.22
N ALA A 18 -7.05 12.57 -6.08
CA ALA A 18 -7.82 13.71 -6.60
C ALA A 18 -7.96 13.68 -8.13
N LYS A 19 -6.90 13.32 -8.87
CA LYS A 19 -6.95 13.12 -10.33
C LYS A 19 -7.96 12.03 -10.75
N ASN A 20 -8.30 11.11 -9.85
CA ASN A 20 -9.28 10.06 -10.07
C ASN A 20 -10.65 10.37 -9.43
N GLY A 21 -10.89 11.63 -9.04
CA GLY A 21 -12.15 12.06 -8.43
C GLY A 21 -12.33 11.69 -6.96
N ILE A 22 -11.28 11.22 -6.29
CA ILE A 22 -11.30 10.82 -4.88
C ILE A 22 -10.62 11.93 -4.07
N GLN A 23 -11.42 12.81 -3.45
CA GLN A 23 -10.89 13.81 -2.52
C GLN A 23 -10.65 13.19 -1.15
N VAL A 24 -9.44 13.41 -0.62
CA VAL A 24 -9.03 12.91 0.69
C VAL A 24 -8.18 13.95 1.42
N ASN A 25 -8.25 13.94 2.74
CA ASN A 25 -7.31 14.67 3.58
C ASN A 25 -6.03 13.86 3.85
N GLU A 26 -5.06 14.47 4.53
CA GLU A 26 -3.77 13.84 4.82
C GLU A 26 -3.89 12.55 5.64
N LYS A 27 -4.81 12.50 6.61
CA LYS A 27 -5.03 11.32 7.47
C LYS A 27 -5.60 10.16 6.65
N GLU A 28 -6.59 10.43 5.81
CA GLU A 28 -7.18 9.45 4.90
C GLU A 28 -6.16 8.93 3.89
N ALA A 29 -5.39 9.84 3.27
CA ALA A 29 -4.34 9.46 2.34
C ALA A 29 -3.26 8.58 2.99
N LYS A 30 -2.88 8.85 4.25
CA LYS A 30 -1.96 7.99 5.01
C LYS A 30 -2.51 6.57 5.16
N ILE A 31 -3.76 6.43 5.58
CA ILE A 31 -4.42 5.12 5.77
C ILE A 31 -4.50 4.34 4.46
N ILE A 32 -4.95 5.00 3.38
CA ILE A 32 -5.04 4.38 2.05
C ILE A 32 -3.67 3.92 1.58
N LEU A 33 -2.68 4.79 1.68
CA LEU A 33 -1.31 4.48 1.26
C LEU A 33 -0.73 3.30 2.04
N GLU A 34 -0.95 3.23 3.36
CA GLU A 34 -0.55 2.09 4.19
C GLU A 34 -1.21 0.77 3.74
N LEU A 35 -2.52 0.79 3.47
CA LEU A 35 -3.25 -0.36 2.95
C LEU A 35 -2.65 -0.83 1.61
N LEU A 36 -2.42 0.09 0.67
CA LEU A 36 -1.84 -0.24 -0.64
C LEU A 36 -0.44 -0.85 -0.52
N TYR A 37 0.39 -0.33 0.40
CA TYR A 37 1.70 -0.93 0.69
C TYR A 37 1.60 -2.32 1.32
N LEU A 38 0.60 -2.58 2.17
CA LEU A 38 0.35 -3.94 2.67
C LEU A 38 -0.03 -4.88 1.53
N VAL A 39 -0.91 -4.46 0.63
CA VAL A 39 -1.32 -5.27 -0.52
C VAL A 39 -0.12 -5.58 -1.42
N SER A 40 0.65 -4.55 -1.82
CA SER A 40 1.79 -4.74 -2.71
C SER A 40 2.86 -5.69 -2.14
N LYS A 41 3.20 -5.56 -0.85
CA LYS A 41 4.17 -6.43 -0.19
C LYS A 41 3.72 -7.88 -0.02
N ASN A 42 2.42 -8.13 -0.06
CA ASN A 42 1.87 -9.49 0.08
C ASN A 42 1.43 -10.09 -1.26
N TYR A 43 1.37 -9.30 -2.33
CA TYR A 43 1.00 -9.76 -3.66
C TYR A 43 2.06 -10.71 -4.27
N ASP A 44 3.34 -10.40 -4.08
CA ASP A 44 4.48 -11.17 -4.62
C ASP A 44 5.00 -12.28 -3.70
N LYS A 45 4.31 -12.60 -2.60
CA LYS A 45 4.65 -13.80 -1.86
C LYS A 45 4.01 -14.98 -2.58
N PRO A 46 4.75 -15.80 -3.37
CA PRO A 46 4.27 -17.15 -3.59
C PRO A 46 3.98 -17.67 -2.19
N LYS A 47 2.76 -18.15 -1.95
CA LYS A 47 2.51 -19.01 -0.81
C LYS A 47 3.64 -20.01 -0.88
N GLU A 48 4.58 -19.97 0.06
CA GLU A 48 5.43 -21.12 0.30
C GLU A 48 4.43 -22.26 0.42
N LYS A 49 4.33 -23.08 -0.63
CA LYS A 49 3.78 -24.40 -0.46
C LYS A 49 4.72 -24.95 0.59
N LYS A 50 4.27 -24.95 1.85
CA LYS A 50 4.75 -25.94 2.79
C LYS A 50 4.41 -27.25 2.10
N ILE A 51 5.38 -27.75 1.34
CA ILE A 51 5.43 -29.15 0.97
C ILE A 51 5.55 -29.78 2.35
N LEU A 52 4.40 -30.22 2.86
CA LEU A 52 4.36 -31.19 3.92
C LEU A 52 5.00 -32.41 3.28
N GLU A 53 6.31 -32.55 3.48
CA GLU A 53 7.00 -33.78 3.13
C GLU A 53 6.34 -34.93 3.92
N PRO A 54 6.21 -36.11 3.29
CA PRO A 54 5.31 -37.18 3.72
C PRO A 54 5.58 -37.74 5.13
#